data_AF-A0A3D3UR40-F1
#
_entry.id   AF-A0A3D3UR40-F1
#
_cell.length_a   1.000
_cell.length_b   1.000
_cell.length_c   1.000
_cell.angle_alpha   90.00
_cell.angle_beta   90.00
_cell.angle_gamma   90.00
#
_symmetry.space_group_name_H-M   'P 1'
#
loop_
_entity.id
_entity.type
_entity.pdbx_description
1 polymer ?
#
loop_
_entity_poly.entity_id
_entity_poly.type
_entity_poly.pdbx_seq_one_letter_code
_entity_poly.pdbx_strand_id
1 'polypeptide(L)' 'MSDIWVLSLEGDREPELKLRTEFKEHFAAFSPDGLWMAYMSSKEGKSQVYVGLAV' A
#
# COMPACT_ATOMS: atom_id res chain seq x y z
N MET A 1 -1.89 -7.29 12.98
CA MET A 1 -1.24 -6.21 12.20
C MET A 1 -1.51 -6.54 10.74
N SER A 2 -1.79 -5.56 9.90
CA SER A 2 -2.26 -5.77 8.51
C SER A 2 -1.33 -5.07 7.55
N ASP A 3 -0.77 -5.81 6.61
CA ASP A 3 0.18 -5.30 5.61
C ASP A 3 -0.51 -5.07 4.26
N ILE A 4 0.11 -4.24 3.40
CA ILE A 4 -0.33 -4.05 2.01
C ILE A 4 0.57 -4.86 1.08
N TRP A 5 -0.07 -5.73 0.31
CA TRP A 5 0.53 -6.53 -0.75
C TRP A 5 0.04 -6.02 -2.11
N VAL A 6 0.89 -6.13 -3.12
CA VAL A 6 0.59 -5.77 -4.50
C VAL A 6 0.77 -7.01 -5.36
N LEU A 7 -0.15 -7.24 -6.28
CA LEU A 7 -0.06 -8.31 -7.26
C LEU A 7 -0.06 -7.69 -8.64
N SER A 8 1.01 -7.92 -9.41
CA SER A 8 0.99 -7.60 -10.83
C SER A 8 -0.01 -8.51 -11.54
N LEU A 9 -0.87 -7.92 -12.38
CA LEU A 9 -1.77 -8.69 -13.24
C LEU A 9 -1.10 -9.15 -14.55
N GLU A 10 0.05 -8.55 -14.85
CA GLU A 10 0.92 -8.85 -15.98
C GLU A 10 2.13 -9.68 -15.52
N GLY A 11 2.69 -10.51 -16.41
CA GLY A 11 3.85 -11.35 -16.10
C GLY A 11 3.56 -12.46 -15.09
N ASP A 12 4.59 -12.83 -14.32
CA ASP A 12 4.44 -13.80 -13.23
C ASP A 12 3.66 -13.16 -12.07
N ARG A 13 2.49 -13.75 -11.79
CA ARG A 13 1.51 -13.24 -10.83
C ARG A 13 1.87 -13.61 -9.40
N GLU A 14 3.07 -13.23 -8.98
CA GLU A 14 3.54 -13.40 -7.62
C GLU A 14 3.21 -12.16 -6.79
N PRO A 15 2.54 -12.30 -5.63
CA PRO A 15 2.29 -11.17 -4.74
C PRO A 15 3.60 -10.63 -4.14
N GLU A 16 3.81 -9.32 -4.25
CA GLU A 16 4.93 -8.61 -3.65
C GLU A 16 4.49 -7.82 -2.42
N LEU A 17 5.30 -7.87 -1.37
CA LEU A 17 5.06 -7.11 -0.14
C LEU A 17 5.48 -5.65 -0.36
N LYS A 18 4.52 -4.71 -0.35
CA LYS A 18 4.80 -3.30 -0.62
C LYS A 18 5.06 -2.49 0.64
N LEU A 19 4.24 -2.69 1.66
CA LEU A 19 4.35 -1.99 2.94
C LEU A 19 4.21 -3.01 4.05
N ARG A 20 5.33 -3.23 4.75
CA ARG A 20 5.38 -3.94 6.01
C ARG A 20 5.92 -3.02 7.08
N THR A 21 5.05 -2.64 7.99
CA THR A 21 5.45 -1.85 9.15
C THR A 21 4.85 -2.45 10.41
N GLU A 22 5.16 -1.87 11.56
CA GLU A 22 4.53 -2.25 12.83
C GLU A 22 3.11 -1.70 13.00
N PHE A 23 2.62 -0.92 12.05
CA PHE A 23 1.32 -0.25 12.11
C PHE A 23 0.23 -1.06 11.40
N LYS A 24 -1.00 -0.54 11.40
CA LYS A 24 -2.10 -1.11 10.61
C LYS A 24 -2.21 -0.34 9.32
N GLU A 25 -1.93 -0.98 8.19
CA GLU A 25 -2.17 -0.44 6.86
C GLU A 25 -3.44 -1.04 6.25
N HIS A 26 -4.24 -0.20 5.60
CA HIS A 26 -5.52 -0.61 4.98
C HIS A 26 -6.03 0.44 3.98
N PHE A 27 -7.03 0.05 3.20
CA PHE A 27 -7.69 0.89 2.18
C PHE A 27 -6.73 1.46 1.13
N ALA A 28 -5.82 0.63 0.61
CA ALA A 28 -4.90 1.02 -0.45
C ALA A 28 -5.64 1.28 -1.76
N ALA A 29 -5.25 2.34 -2.47
CA ALA A 29 -5.73 2.65 -3.82
C ALA A 29 -4.61 3.21 -4.68
N PHE A 30 -4.53 2.77 -5.93
CA PHE A 30 -3.60 3.33 -6.93
C PHE A 30 -4.19 4.59 -7.57
N SER A 31 -3.32 5.54 -7.93
CA SER A 31 -3.69 6.62 -8.84
C SER A 31 -4.03 6.06 -10.23
N PRO A 32 -4.83 6.78 -11.04
CA PRO A 32 -5.21 6.31 -12.38
C PRO A 32 -4.03 6.03 -13.33
N ASP A 33 -2.91 6.75 -13.15
CA ASP A 33 -1.66 6.57 -13.89
C ASP A 33 -0.75 5.49 -13.30
N GLY A 34 -1.14 4.87 -12.17
CA GLY A 34 -0.39 3.82 -11.49
C GLY A 34 0.88 4.30 -10.80
N LEU A 35 1.20 5.59 -10.81
CA LEU A 35 2.46 6.11 -10.25
C LEU A 35 2.41 6.23 -8.72
N TRP A 36 1.24 6.45 -8.15
CA TRP A 36 1.07 6.71 -6.72
C TRP A 36 0.13 5.70 -6.08
N MET A 37 0.34 5.47 -4.79
CA MET A 37 -0.56 4.72 -3.93
C MET A 37 -0.93 5.56 -2.72
N ALA A 38 -2.23 5.68 -2.48
CA ALA A 38 -2.77 6.20 -1.24
C ALA A 38 -3.12 5.05 -0.29
N TYR A 39 -2.85 5.19 1.00
CA TYR A 39 -3.21 4.19 2.02
C TYR A 39 -3.44 4.85 3.38
N MET A 40 -4.20 4.18 4.25
CA MET A 40 -4.39 4.62 5.63
C MET A 40 -3.43 3.88 6.56
N SER A 41 -2.71 4.62 7.41
CA SER A 41 -1.83 4.06 8.44
C SER A 41 -2.02 4.76 9.79
N SER A 42 -1.74 4.03 10.88
CA SER A 42 -1.78 4.54 12.25
C SER A 42 -0.40 4.86 12.84
N LYS A 43 0.61 5.09 11.97
CA LYS A 43 2.02 5.32 12.34
C LYS A 43 2.25 6.35 13.44
N GLU A 44 1.44 7.40 13.46
CA GLU A 44 1.59 8.52 14.41
C GLU A 44 0.54 8.46 15.53
N GLY A 45 0.07 7.25 15.87
CA GLY A 45 -0.91 7.02 16.94
C GLY A 45 -2.35 7.38 16.57
N LYS A 46 -2.59 7.86 15.34
CA LYS A 46 -3.91 8.15 14.76
C LYS A 46 -3.94 7.69 13.31
N SER A 47 -5.10 7.26 12.82
CA SER A 47 -5.28 6.92 11.40
C SER A 47 -5.18 8.15 10.53
N GLN A 48 -4.27 8.11 9.57
CA GLN A 48 -4.01 9.17 8.59
C GLN A 48 -3.84 8.58 7.20
N VAL A 49 -4.13 9.39 6.18
CA VAL A 49 -3.93 9.02 4.78
C VAL A 49 -2.54 9.46 4.34
N TYR A 50 -1.78 8.54 3.77
CA TYR A 50 -0.46 8.77 3.20
C TYR A 50 -0.49 8.49 1.70
N VAL A 51 0.33 9.22 0.94
CA VAL A 51 0.54 8.99 -0.49
C VAL A 51 2.03 8.76 -0.73
N GLY A 52 2.36 7.70 -1.47
CA GLY A 52 3.73 7.36 -1.82
C GLY A 52 3.82 6.73 -3.21
N LEU A 53 5.04 6.53 -3.71
CA LEU A 53 5.27 5.90 -5.01
C LEU A 53 4.78 4.45 -4.99
N ALA A 54 4.01 4.07 -6.01
CA ALA A 54 3.42 2.74 -6.14
C ALA A 54 4.45 1.67 -6.60
N VAL A 55 5.51 2.11 -7.28
CA VAL A 55 6.61 1.28 -7.84
C VAL A 55 7.93 1.64 -7.18
#